data_AF-A0A9E2LSC2-F1
#
_entry.id   AF-A0A9E2LSC2-F1
#
_cell.length_a   1.000
_cell.length_b   1.000
_cell.length_c   1.000
_cell.angle_alpha   90.00
_cell.angle_beta   90.00
_cell.angle_gamma   90.00
#
_symmetry.space_group_name_H-M   'P 1'
#
loop_
_entity.id
_entity.type
_entity.pdbx_description
1 polymer ?
#
loop_
_entity_poly.entity_id
_entity_poly.type
_entity_poly.pdbx_seq_one_letter_code
_entity_poly.pdbx_strand_id
1 'polypeptide(L)'
;MASYRYLLPLALVLVTVSAEARIYCCNDDHGRRVCGDILPAECQKRAYDELNSQGVLKQKHTAPLTAEQRAQRDAELARKKLAEHEAAEQALRDHALLASYTSVADIDAKRERTLVGAHAEIKNAEERLDTARARYDMLSNSAARYNNSGKPIPDALKDNLRDSEANLVARQAALKEKQEELAAIKAHFDHDRHRFLELTGKLRAETTPAAPAR
;
A
#
# COMPACT_ATOMS: atom_id res chain seq x y z
N MET A 1 -83.48 -18.32 39.83
CA MET A 1 -82.78 -18.64 41.10
C MET A 1 -81.29 -18.38 40.89
N ALA A 2 -80.69 -17.64 41.83
CA ALA A 2 -79.26 -17.41 42.09
C ALA A 2 -78.38 -16.81 40.97
N SER A 3 -78.20 -15.49 41.07
CA SER A 3 -77.12 -14.70 40.48
C SER A 3 -75.82 -14.89 41.27
N TYR A 4 -74.67 -15.09 40.60
CA TYR A 4 -73.35 -14.91 41.21
C TYR A 4 -72.47 -14.04 40.31
N ARG A 5 -72.19 -12.82 40.78
CA ARG A 5 -71.26 -11.87 40.16
C ARG A 5 -69.88 -12.16 40.76
N TYR A 6 -68.99 -12.75 39.98
CA TYR A 6 -67.56 -12.83 40.34
C TYR A 6 -66.85 -11.58 39.81
N LEU A 7 -66.49 -10.68 40.72
CA LEU A 7 -65.51 -9.62 40.48
C LEU A 7 -64.11 -10.23 40.53
N LEU A 8 -63.42 -10.29 39.39
CA LEU A 8 -61.99 -10.61 39.32
C LEU A 8 -61.19 -9.30 39.31
N PRO A 9 -60.22 -9.09 40.21
CA PRO A 9 -59.46 -7.85 40.27
C PRO A 9 -58.37 -7.81 39.20
N LEU A 10 -58.25 -6.67 38.52
CA LEU A 10 -57.16 -6.33 37.61
C LEU A 10 -55.88 -6.08 38.44
N ALA A 11 -54.93 -7.00 38.40
CA ALA A 11 -53.63 -6.85 39.05
C ALA A 11 -52.69 -5.99 38.19
N LEU A 12 -52.43 -4.76 38.65
CA LEU A 12 -51.44 -3.86 38.07
C LEU A 12 -50.04 -4.24 38.58
N VAL A 13 -49.23 -4.88 37.74
CA VAL A 13 -47.83 -5.21 38.07
C VAL A 13 -46.97 -3.96 37.81
N LEU A 14 -46.56 -3.27 38.88
CA LEU A 14 -45.51 -2.26 38.80
C LEU A 14 -44.15 -2.96 38.68
N VAL A 15 -43.50 -2.85 37.52
CA VAL A 15 -42.09 -3.19 37.36
C VAL A 15 -41.28 -2.03 37.93
N THR A 16 -40.71 -2.21 39.11
CA THR A 16 -39.76 -1.25 39.69
C THR A 16 -38.41 -1.41 38.99
N VAL A 17 -38.03 -0.46 38.16
CA VAL A 17 -36.65 -0.35 37.65
C VAL A 17 -35.78 0.18 38.79
N SER A 18 -35.00 -0.70 39.41
CA SER A 18 -34.01 -0.31 40.43
C SER A 18 -32.86 0.43 39.75
N ALA A 19 -32.80 1.75 39.92
CA ALA A 19 -31.62 2.53 39.55
C ALA A 19 -30.53 2.30 40.62
N GLU A 20 -29.46 1.57 40.26
CA GLU A 20 -28.26 1.48 41.12
C GLU A 20 -27.66 2.89 41.27
N ALA A 21 -27.65 3.43 42.49
CA ALA A 21 -26.93 4.66 42.78
C ALA A 21 -25.41 4.44 42.64
N ARG A 22 -24.75 5.35 41.92
CA ARG A 22 -23.32 5.33 41.62
C ARG A 22 -22.70 6.61 42.16
N ILE A 23 -21.54 6.49 42.80
CA ILE A 23 -20.82 7.62 43.38
C ILE A 23 -19.47 7.73 42.68
N TYR A 24 -19.14 8.91 42.17
CA TYR A 24 -17.90 9.18 41.47
C TYR A 24 -16.97 10.01 42.35
N CYS A 25 -15.73 9.58 42.54
CA CYS A 25 -14.78 10.23 43.44
C CYS A 25 -13.40 10.46 42.81
N CYS A 26 -12.79 11.62 43.03
CA CYS A 26 -11.39 11.88 42.68
C CYS A 26 -10.69 12.73 43.75
N ASN A 27 -9.40 13.00 43.57
CA ASN A 27 -8.66 13.96 44.39
C ASN A 27 -8.54 15.31 43.66
N ASP A 28 -8.90 16.40 44.33
CA ASP A 28 -8.75 17.78 43.84
C ASP A 28 -7.28 18.24 43.81
N ASP A 29 -7.01 19.47 43.36
CA ASP A 29 -5.65 20.06 43.31
C ASP A 29 -4.95 20.15 44.67
N HIS A 30 -5.71 20.12 45.76
CA HIS A 30 -5.21 20.18 47.12
C HIS A 30 -5.13 18.78 47.77
N GLY A 31 -5.34 17.72 46.98
CA GLY A 31 -5.31 16.33 47.45
C GLY A 31 -6.54 15.93 48.27
N ARG A 32 -7.61 16.73 48.30
CA ARG A 32 -8.85 16.41 49.01
C ARG A 32 -9.72 15.53 48.13
N ARG A 33 -10.34 14.50 48.72
CA ARG A 33 -11.24 13.61 48.00
C ARG A 33 -12.61 14.28 47.82
N VAL A 34 -13.03 14.45 46.58
CA VAL A 34 -14.32 15.00 46.17
C VAL A 34 -15.15 13.86 45.58
N CYS A 35 -16.37 13.68 46.07
CA CYS A 35 -17.29 12.63 45.64
C CYS A 35 -18.66 13.22 45.31
N GLY A 36 -19.36 12.65 44.32
CA GLY A 36 -20.73 13.05 44.00
C GLY A 36 -21.50 11.97 43.23
N ASP A 37 -22.82 12.07 43.26
CA ASP A 37 -23.72 11.17 42.51
C ASP A 37 -23.65 11.42 40.98
N ILE A 38 -23.12 12.57 40.59
CA ILE A 38 -22.76 12.95 39.21
C ILE A 38 -21.26 13.27 39.22
N LEU A 39 -20.54 12.90 38.16
CA LEU A 39 -19.10 13.14 38.03
C LEU A 39 -18.75 14.62 38.30
N PRO A 40 -18.05 14.94 39.42
CA PRO A 40 -17.71 16.31 39.76
C PRO A 40 -16.83 16.97 38.69
N ALA A 41 -16.95 18.29 38.53
CA ALA A 41 -16.23 19.04 37.49
C ALA A 41 -14.71 18.91 37.65
N GLU A 42 -14.22 18.86 38.88
CA GLU A 42 -12.84 18.67 39.28
C GLU A 42 -12.27 17.32 38.81
N CYS A 43 -13.15 16.32 38.66
CA CYS A 43 -12.79 14.96 38.27
C CYS A 43 -12.77 14.74 36.75
N GLN A 44 -13.36 15.63 35.95
CA GLN A 44 -13.53 15.43 34.50
C GLN A 44 -12.20 15.29 33.72
N LYS A 45 -11.12 15.88 34.23
CA LYS A 45 -9.79 15.85 33.60
C LYS A 45 -8.77 14.97 34.36
N ARG A 46 -9.24 14.12 35.28
CA ARG A 46 -8.41 13.33 36.19
C ARG A 46 -8.82 11.87 36.18
N ALA A 47 -7.99 11.05 36.82
CA ALA A 47 -8.42 9.73 37.22
C ALA A 47 -9.47 9.85 38.34
N TYR A 48 -10.51 9.04 38.27
CA TYR A 48 -11.58 8.99 39.27
C TYR A 48 -12.07 7.57 39.47
N ASP A 49 -12.60 7.29 40.66
CA ASP A 49 -13.17 6.00 41.04
C ASP A 49 -14.70 6.07 40.90
N GLU A 50 -15.30 5.02 40.33
CA GLU A 50 -16.74 4.75 40.38
C GLU A 50 -17.00 3.74 41.51
N LEU A 51 -17.78 4.16 42.50
CA LEU A 51 -18.19 3.38 43.66
C LEU A 51 -19.68 3.01 43.53
N ASN A 52 -20.07 1.88 44.09
CA ASN A 52 -21.49 1.54 44.26
C ASN A 52 -22.12 2.33 45.42
N SER A 53 -23.44 2.17 45.60
CA SER A 53 -24.20 2.80 46.69
C SER A 53 -23.74 2.43 48.10
N GLN A 54 -22.94 1.38 48.25
CA GLN A 54 -22.34 0.94 49.52
C GLN A 54 -20.90 1.43 49.69
N GLY A 55 -20.39 2.28 48.79
CA GLY A 55 -19.03 2.81 48.83
C GLY A 55 -17.95 1.83 48.39
N VAL A 56 -18.32 0.69 47.82
CA VAL A 56 -17.38 -0.32 47.30
C VAL A 56 -16.96 0.08 45.89
N LEU A 57 -15.65 0.03 45.63
CA LEU A 57 -15.07 0.33 44.32
C LEU A 57 -15.57 -0.62 43.25
N LYS A 58 -16.27 -0.07 42.26
CA LYS A 58 -16.77 -0.79 41.09
C LYS A 58 -15.79 -0.70 39.92
N GLN A 59 -15.25 0.49 39.65
CA GLN A 59 -14.35 0.73 38.52
C GLN A 59 -13.41 1.91 38.77
N LYS A 60 -12.16 1.82 38.30
CA LYS A 60 -11.23 2.97 38.26
C LYS A 60 -11.16 3.51 36.84
N HIS A 61 -11.35 4.80 36.69
CA HIS A 61 -11.21 5.52 35.43
C HIS A 61 -9.89 6.29 35.44
N THR A 62 -9.07 6.13 34.40
CA THR A 62 -7.80 6.84 34.27
C THR A 62 -8.02 8.27 33.75
N ALA A 63 -7.06 9.16 33.97
CA ALA A 63 -7.14 10.51 33.44
C ALA A 63 -7.25 10.48 31.90
N PRO A 64 -8.03 11.37 31.29
CA PRO A 64 -8.06 11.51 29.84
C PRO A 64 -6.64 11.73 29.32
N LEU A 65 -6.26 11.03 28.25
CA LEU A 65 -4.94 11.17 27.63
C LEU A 65 -4.63 12.65 27.35
N THR A 66 -3.37 13.06 27.50
CA THR A 66 -2.95 14.39 27.03
C THR A 66 -3.05 14.47 25.50
N ALA A 67 -3.03 15.69 24.95
CA ALA A 67 -3.04 15.86 23.49
C ALA A 67 -1.85 15.12 22.83
N GLU A 68 -0.68 15.15 23.48
CA GLU A 68 0.52 14.46 23.03
C GLU A 68 0.38 12.93 23.12
N GLN A 69 -0.16 12.39 24.22
CA GLN A 69 -0.40 10.96 24.35
C GLN A 69 -1.44 10.44 23.35
N ARG A 70 -2.48 11.23 23.05
CA ARG A 70 -3.43 10.90 21.97
C ARG A 70 -2.72 10.86 20.62
N ALA A 71 -1.92 11.87 20.31
CA ALA A 71 -1.17 11.94 19.05
C ALA A 71 -0.18 10.76 18.89
N GLN A 72 0.53 10.38 19.95
CA GLN A 72 1.42 9.21 19.94
C GLN A 72 0.65 7.91 19.69
N ARG A 73 -0.47 7.70 20.40
CA ARG A 73 -1.35 6.53 20.21
C ARG A 73 -1.91 6.48 18.79
N ASP A 74 -2.35 7.62 18.25
CA ASP A 74 -2.88 7.70 16.89
C ASP A 74 -1.81 7.41 15.84
N ALA A 75 -0.58 7.92 16.03
CA ALA A 75 0.56 7.61 15.17
C ALA A 75 0.94 6.13 15.22
N GLU A 76 0.96 5.51 16.40
CA GLU A 76 1.22 4.08 16.56
C GLU A 76 0.13 3.23 15.89
N LEU A 77 -1.14 3.60 16.07
CA LEU A 77 -2.26 2.91 15.43
C LEU A 77 -2.19 3.05 13.90
N ALA A 78 -1.83 4.22 13.39
CA ALA A 78 -1.64 4.43 11.96
C ALA A 78 -0.50 3.56 11.40
N ARG A 79 0.63 3.47 12.11
CA ARG A 79 1.76 2.60 11.74
C ARG A 79 1.36 1.13 11.73
N LYS A 80 0.64 0.68 12.77
CA LYS A 80 0.13 -0.71 12.86
C LYS A 80 -0.82 -1.03 11.70
N LYS A 81 -1.77 -0.15 11.41
CA LYS A 81 -2.70 -0.32 10.27
C LYS A 81 -1.98 -0.37 8.94
N LEU A 82 -0.95 0.47 8.73
CA LEU A 82 -0.15 0.44 7.51
C LEU A 82 0.60 -0.89 7.39
N ALA A 83 1.25 -1.35 8.46
CA ALA A 83 1.97 -2.62 8.47
C ALA A 83 1.04 -3.83 8.24
N GLU A 84 -0.16 -3.83 8.85
CA GLU A 84 -1.18 -4.86 8.64
C GLU A 84 -1.66 -4.87 7.17
N HIS A 85 -1.89 -3.70 6.58
CA HIS A 85 -2.26 -3.57 5.18
C HIS A 85 -1.14 -4.07 4.25
N GLU A 86 0.11 -3.65 4.47
CA GLU A 86 1.27 -4.11 3.68
C GLU A 86 1.46 -5.64 3.77
N ALA A 87 1.28 -6.22 4.96
CA ALA A 87 1.36 -7.66 5.17
C ALA A 87 0.22 -8.41 4.47
N ALA A 88 -1.02 -7.89 4.52
CA ALA A 88 -2.15 -8.47 3.80
C ALA A 88 -1.92 -8.44 2.29
N GLU A 89 -1.48 -7.30 1.76
CA GLU A 89 -1.15 -7.15 0.34
C GLU A 89 -0.01 -8.08 -0.10
N GLN A 90 1.02 -8.27 0.75
CA GLN A 90 2.08 -9.24 0.47
C GLN A 90 1.54 -10.68 0.45
N ALA A 91 0.68 -11.05 1.40
CA ALA A 91 0.08 -12.38 1.43
C ALA A 91 -0.78 -12.66 0.19
N LEU A 92 -1.50 -11.65 -0.31
CA LEU A 92 -2.26 -11.75 -1.56
C LEU A 92 -1.34 -11.95 -2.77
N ARG A 93 -0.23 -11.19 -2.85
CA ARG A 93 0.78 -11.36 -3.91
C ARG A 93 1.43 -12.75 -3.86
N ASP A 94 1.80 -13.22 -2.68
CA ASP A 94 2.40 -14.54 -2.47
C ASP A 94 1.44 -15.66 -2.88
N HIS A 95 0.16 -15.54 -2.49
CA HIS A 95 -0.86 -16.48 -2.90
C HIS A 95 -1.06 -16.49 -4.42
N ALA A 96 -1.11 -15.31 -5.06
CA ALA A 96 -1.20 -15.21 -6.51
C ALA A 96 0.02 -15.81 -7.22
N LEU A 97 1.23 -15.61 -6.68
CA LEU A 97 2.46 -16.18 -7.21
C LEU A 97 2.43 -17.72 -7.17
N LEU A 98 2.08 -18.30 -6.01
CA LEU A 98 1.96 -19.75 -5.84
C LEU A 98 0.81 -20.36 -6.66
N ALA A 99 -0.26 -19.59 -6.91
CA ALA A 99 -1.36 -20.03 -7.76
C ALA A 99 -1.02 -19.95 -9.26
N SER A 100 -0.14 -19.03 -9.65
CA SER A 100 0.23 -18.81 -11.05
C SER A 100 1.29 -19.79 -11.56
N TYR A 101 2.11 -20.35 -10.67
CA TYR A 101 3.25 -21.19 -11.04
C TYR A 101 3.31 -22.45 -10.17
N THR A 102 3.58 -23.60 -10.79
CA THR A 102 3.74 -24.87 -10.07
C THR A 102 5.21 -25.21 -9.81
N SER A 103 6.11 -24.61 -10.57
CA SER A 103 7.56 -24.79 -10.46
C SER A 103 8.35 -23.56 -10.90
N VAL A 104 9.63 -23.51 -10.54
CA VAL A 104 10.57 -22.49 -11.04
C VAL A 104 10.71 -22.57 -12.57
N ALA A 105 10.65 -23.77 -13.14
CA ALA A 105 10.70 -23.96 -14.59
C ALA A 105 9.51 -23.29 -15.31
N ASP A 106 8.34 -23.21 -14.67
CA ASP A 106 7.18 -22.50 -15.23
C ASP A 106 7.44 -20.98 -15.29
N ILE A 107 8.07 -20.44 -14.24
CA ILE A 107 8.47 -19.03 -14.16
C ILE A 107 9.50 -18.74 -15.27
N ASP A 108 10.54 -19.56 -15.39
CA ASP A 108 11.58 -19.40 -16.40
C ASP A 108 11.02 -19.52 -17.83
N ALA A 109 10.13 -20.47 -18.08
CA ALA A 109 9.47 -20.64 -19.37
C ALA A 109 8.51 -19.48 -19.70
N LYS A 110 7.86 -18.88 -18.70
CA LYS A 110 7.04 -17.67 -18.89
C LYS A 110 7.92 -16.44 -19.13
N ARG A 111 9.03 -16.32 -18.41
CA ARG A 111 10.05 -15.27 -18.60
C ARG A 111 10.54 -15.29 -20.03
N GLU A 112 11.02 -16.43 -20.52
CA GLU A 112 11.56 -16.54 -21.87
C GLU A 112 10.55 -16.15 -22.95
N ARG A 113 9.31 -16.67 -22.85
CA ARG A 113 8.23 -16.28 -23.77
C ARG A 113 7.93 -14.79 -23.76
N THR A 114 7.96 -14.16 -22.58
CA THR A 114 7.74 -12.71 -22.44
C THR A 114 8.90 -11.93 -23.05
N LEU A 115 10.14 -12.37 -22.80
CA LEU A 115 11.33 -11.72 -23.32
C LEU A 115 11.39 -11.75 -24.85
N VAL A 116 10.91 -12.82 -25.51
CA VAL A 116 10.85 -12.86 -26.99
C VAL A 116 10.06 -11.67 -27.54
N GLY A 117 8.91 -11.33 -26.95
CA GLY A 117 8.12 -10.17 -27.35
C GLY A 117 8.85 -8.85 -27.14
N ALA A 118 9.42 -8.65 -25.95
CA ALA A 118 10.17 -7.43 -25.64
C ALA A 118 11.39 -7.22 -26.55
N HIS A 119 12.13 -8.27 -26.88
CA HIS A 119 13.25 -8.18 -27.83
C HIS A 119 12.78 -7.84 -29.25
N ALA A 120 11.63 -8.38 -29.69
CA ALA A 120 11.06 -8.01 -30.99
C ALA A 120 10.67 -6.53 -31.04
N GLU A 121 10.13 -5.98 -29.95
CA GLU A 121 9.81 -4.55 -29.86
C GLU A 121 11.06 -3.66 -29.88
N ILE A 122 12.12 -4.05 -29.18
CA ILE A 122 13.42 -3.36 -29.23
C ILE A 122 13.96 -3.35 -30.66
N LYS A 123 13.97 -4.51 -31.32
CA LYS A 123 14.44 -4.60 -32.72
C LYS A 123 13.65 -3.67 -33.64
N ASN A 124 12.33 -3.64 -33.51
CA ASN A 124 11.48 -2.72 -34.28
C ASN A 124 11.79 -1.24 -33.98
N ALA A 125 12.13 -0.90 -32.73
CA ALA A 125 12.52 0.44 -32.34
C ALA A 125 13.90 0.82 -32.90
N GLU A 126 14.85 -0.11 -32.94
CA GLU A 126 16.17 0.04 -33.56
C GLU A 126 16.04 0.32 -35.08
N GLU A 127 15.25 -0.49 -35.79
CA GLU A 127 15.02 -0.29 -37.24
C GLU A 127 14.41 1.10 -37.55
N ARG A 128 13.50 1.57 -36.70
CA ARG A 128 12.91 2.91 -36.81
C ARG A 128 13.92 4.01 -36.51
N LEU A 129 14.80 3.81 -35.53
CA LEU A 129 15.88 4.74 -35.20
C LEU A 129 16.88 4.84 -36.36
N ASP A 130 17.27 3.73 -36.96
CA ASP A 130 18.18 3.71 -38.10
C ASP A 130 17.58 4.44 -39.31
N THR A 131 16.28 4.25 -39.56
CA THR A 131 15.56 5.00 -40.61
C THR A 131 15.57 6.51 -40.34
N ALA A 132 15.31 6.93 -39.09
CA ALA A 132 15.33 8.34 -38.71
C ALA A 132 16.75 8.95 -38.82
N ARG A 133 17.78 8.18 -38.43
CA ARG A 133 19.19 8.58 -38.54
C ARG A 133 19.60 8.76 -39.99
N ALA A 134 19.30 7.80 -40.86
CA ALA A 134 19.61 7.89 -42.29
C ALA A 134 18.98 9.13 -42.94
N ARG A 135 17.74 9.48 -42.54
CA ARG A 135 17.08 10.71 -43.00
C ARG A 135 17.81 11.97 -42.51
N TYR A 136 18.16 12.02 -41.24
CA TYR A 136 18.90 13.15 -40.66
C TYR A 136 20.25 13.33 -41.36
N ASP A 137 21.01 12.25 -41.54
CA ASP A 137 22.33 12.29 -42.19
C ASP A 137 22.23 12.77 -43.65
N MET A 138 21.20 12.34 -44.39
CA MET A 138 20.95 12.79 -45.75
C MET A 138 20.68 14.31 -45.82
N LEU A 139 19.87 14.84 -44.90
CA LEU A 139 19.56 16.26 -44.82
C LEU A 139 20.77 17.08 -44.35
N SER A 140 21.50 16.58 -43.36
CA SER A 140 22.72 17.19 -42.83
C SER A 140 23.81 17.30 -43.90
N ASN A 141 24.04 16.21 -44.66
CA ASN A 141 24.96 16.21 -45.79
C ASN A 141 24.53 17.20 -46.88
N SER A 142 23.23 17.35 -47.11
CA SER A 142 22.70 18.35 -48.05
C SER A 142 22.99 19.77 -47.57
N ALA A 143 22.79 20.07 -46.29
CA ALA A 143 23.11 21.37 -45.70
C ALA A 143 24.62 21.67 -45.76
N ALA A 144 25.47 20.68 -45.49
CA ALA A 144 26.92 20.81 -45.58
C ALA A 144 27.39 21.20 -46.99
N ARG A 145 26.75 20.68 -48.05
CA ARG A 145 27.07 21.07 -49.44
C ARG A 145 26.80 22.55 -49.72
N TYR A 146 25.74 23.13 -49.15
CA TYR A 146 25.47 24.58 -49.28
C TYR A 146 26.54 25.39 -48.56
N ASN A 147 26.87 25.02 -47.31
CA ASN A 147 27.92 25.68 -46.52
C ASN A 147 29.28 25.65 -47.24
N ASN A 148 29.68 24.48 -47.76
CA ASN A 148 30.94 24.33 -48.49
C ASN A 148 30.97 25.11 -49.81
N SER A 149 29.81 25.36 -50.41
CA SER A 149 29.68 26.16 -51.63
C SER A 149 29.54 27.66 -51.35
N GLY A 150 29.58 28.09 -50.08
CA GLY A 150 29.35 29.47 -49.67
C GLY A 150 27.93 29.99 -49.93
N LYS A 151 26.96 29.08 -50.14
CA LYS A 151 25.57 29.43 -50.45
C LYS A 151 24.70 29.35 -49.18
N PRO A 152 23.69 30.22 -49.03
CA PRO A 152 22.75 30.10 -47.93
C PRO A 152 21.95 28.79 -48.05
N ILE A 153 21.73 28.13 -46.92
CA ILE A 153 20.87 26.95 -46.83
C ILE A 153 19.41 27.40 -47.04
N PRO A 154 18.64 26.77 -47.94
CA PRO A 154 17.21 27.05 -48.12
C PRO A 154 16.40 26.82 -46.84
N ASP A 155 15.42 27.68 -46.54
CA ASP A 155 14.66 27.57 -45.28
C ASP A 155 13.90 26.25 -45.16
N ALA A 156 13.35 25.74 -46.25
CA ALA A 156 12.73 24.41 -46.28
C ALA A 156 13.70 23.28 -45.86
N LEU A 157 15.00 23.40 -46.18
CA LEU A 157 16.01 22.42 -45.75
C LEU A 157 16.32 22.58 -44.25
N LYS A 158 16.35 23.81 -43.72
CA LYS A 158 16.53 24.05 -42.28
C LYS A 158 15.35 23.47 -41.48
N ASP A 159 14.12 23.70 -41.94
CA ASP A 159 12.92 23.17 -41.28
C ASP A 159 12.91 21.64 -41.28
N ASN A 160 13.17 21.02 -42.44
CA ASN A 160 13.27 19.57 -42.53
C ASN A 160 14.37 18.98 -41.63
N LEU A 161 15.51 19.67 -41.50
CA LEU A 161 16.60 19.22 -40.63
C LEU A 161 16.17 19.28 -39.15
N ARG A 162 15.54 20.38 -38.72
CA ARG A 162 15.00 20.55 -37.37
C ARG A 162 13.96 19.47 -37.04
N ASP A 163 13.02 19.21 -37.96
CA ASP A 163 11.99 18.19 -37.76
C ASP A 163 12.60 16.78 -37.71
N SER A 164 13.61 16.51 -38.54
CA SER A 164 14.31 15.23 -38.55
C SER A 164 15.15 15.01 -37.29
N GLU A 165 15.77 16.06 -36.76
CA GLU A 165 16.50 16.03 -35.50
C GLU A 165 15.55 15.74 -34.33
N ALA A 166 14.42 16.45 -34.25
CA ALA A 166 13.40 16.19 -33.25
C ALA A 166 12.87 14.75 -33.34
N ASN A 167 12.66 14.23 -34.56
CA ASN A 167 12.26 12.84 -34.76
C ASN A 167 13.33 11.86 -34.27
N LEU A 168 14.61 12.10 -34.59
CA LEU A 168 15.72 11.27 -34.17
C LEU A 168 15.79 11.16 -32.64
N VAL A 169 15.70 12.29 -31.94
CA VAL A 169 15.67 12.35 -30.47
C VAL A 169 14.49 11.56 -29.91
N ALA A 170 13.30 11.73 -30.48
CA ALA A 170 12.12 10.98 -30.06
C ALA A 170 12.27 9.46 -30.26
N ARG A 171 12.90 9.02 -31.36
CA ARG A 171 13.18 7.58 -31.59
C ARG A 171 14.21 7.02 -30.62
N GLN A 172 15.24 7.79 -30.28
CA GLN A 172 16.22 7.39 -29.27
C GLN A 172 15.58 7.22 -27.89
N ALA A 173 14.71 8.15 -27.49
CA ALA A 173 13.97 8.05 -26.23
C ALA A 173 13.07 6.80 -26.20
N ALA A 174 12.34 6.53 -27.29
CA ALA A 174 11.49 5.35 -27.38
C ALA A 174 12.29 4.02 -27.33
N LEU A 175 13.48 3.97 -27.95
CA LEU A 175 14.36 2.79 -27.82
C LEU A 175 14.83 2.58 -26.38
N LYS A 176 15.21 3.66 -25.70
CA LYS A 176 15.64 3.61 -24.29
C LYS A 176 14.51 3.10 -23.38
N GLU A 177 13.29 3.60 -23.58
CA GLU A 177 12.10 3.13 -22.86
C GLU A 177 11.89 1.61 -23.04
N LYS A 178 12.03 1.10 -24.27
CA LYS A 178 11.90 -0.34 -24.55
C LYS A 178 13.00 -1.19 -23.90
N GLN A 179 14.22 -0.66 -23.81
CA GLN A 179 15.32 -1.30 -23.10
C GLN A 179 15.10 -1.32 -21.58
N GLU A 180 14.55 -0.24 -21.02
CA GLU A 180 14.16 -0.15 -19.61
C GLU A 180 13.02 -1.12 -19.29
N GLU A 181 12.02 -1.25 -20.18
CA GLU A 181 10.94 -2.22 -20.08
C GLU A 181 11.47 -3.67 -20.07
N LEU A 182 12.40 -4.01 -20.97
CA LEU A 182 13.08 -5.31 -20.97
C LEU A 182 13.78 -5.59 -19.62
N ALA A 183 14.49 -4.60 -19.08
CA ALA A 183 15.18 -4.73 -17.79
C ALA A 183 14.17 -4.91 -16.64
N ALA A 184 13.07 -4.16 -16.65
CA ALA A 184 11.99 -4.29 -15.66
C ALA A 184 11.32 -5.67 -15.72
N ILE A 185 11.05 -6.21 -16.91
CA ILE A 185 10.53 -7.56 -17.10
C ILE A 185 11.49 -8.59 -16.50
N LYS A 186 12.79 -8.49 -16.80
CA LYS A 186 13.80 -9.40 -16.23
C LYS A 186 13.81 -9.33 -14.70
N ALA A 187 13.88 -8.12 -14.14
CA ALA A 187 13.91 -7.91 -12.69
C ALA A 187 12.64 -8.46 -12.01
N HIS A 188 11.47 -8.28 -12.61
CA HIS A 188 10.22 -8.82 -12.10
C HIS A 188 10.22 -10.36 -12.04
N PHE A 189 10.62 -11.04 -13.12
CA PHE A 189 10.71 -12.50 -13.11
C PHE A 189 11.79 -13.02 -12.17
N ASP A 190 12.92 -12.32 -12.04
CA ASP A 190 13.98 -12.70 -11.11
C ASP A 190 13.51 -12.57 -9.65
N HIS A 191 12.76 -11.51 -9.33
CA HIS A 191 12.09 -11.34 -8.04
C HIS A 191 11.09 -12.46 -7.76
N ASP A 192 10.21 -12.76 -8.72
CA ASP A 192 9.18 -13.78 -8.58
C ASP A 192 9.80 -15.17 -8.40
N ARG A 193 10.87 -15.47 -9.15
CA ARG A 193 11.67 -16.69 -8.98
C ARG A 193 12.22 -16.80 -7.56
N HIS A 194 12.86 -15.74 -7.06
CA HIS A 194 13.41 -15.71 -5.70
C HIS A 194 12.32 -15.90 -4.65
N ARG A 195 11.22 -15.14 -4.76
CA ARG A 195 10.10 -15.21 -3.82
C ARG A 195 9.44 -16.59 -3.82
N PHE A 196 9.28 -17.20 -4.99
CA PHE A 196 8.72 -18.55 -5.12
C PHE A 196 9.60 -19.59 -4.40
N LEU A 197 10.93 -19.47 -4.53
CA LEU A 197 11.88 -20.35 -3.83
C LEU A 197 11.84 -20.18 -2.30
N GLU A 198 11.66 -18.95 -1.81
CA GLU A 198 11.44 -18.68 -0.39
C GLU A 198 10.15 -19.34 0.13
N LEU A 199 9.03 -19.12 -0.57
CA LEU A 199 7.71 -19.61 -0.18
C LEU A 199 7.60 -21.14 -0.24
N THR A 200 8.26 -21.78 -1.19
CA THR A 200 8.24 -23.25 -1.35
C THR A 200 9.31 -23.97 -0.52
N GLY A 201 10.15 -23.23 0.22
CA GLY A 201 11.28 -23.79 0.98
C GLY A 201 12.38 -24.41 0.13
N LYS A 202 12.32 -24.26 -1.21
CA LYS A 202 13.29 -24.81 -2.17
C LYS A 202 14.58 -23.99 -2.27
N LEU A 203 14.61 -22.77 -1.71
CA LEU A 203 15.81 -21.92 -1.67
C LEU A 203 17.02 -22.63 -1.02
N ARG A 204 16.80 -23.45 0.03
CA ARG A 204 17.87 -24.21 0.70
C ARG A 204 18.32 -25.46 -0.09
N ALA A 205 17.44 -26.02 -0.91
CA ALA A 205 17.71 -27.22 -1.70
C ALA A 205 18.60 -26.92 -2.91
N GLU A 206 18.48 -25.75 -3.54
CA GLU A 206 19.36 -25.33 -4.65
C GLU A 206 20.79 -24.98 -4.19
N THR A 207 20.98 -24.55 -2.94
CA THR A 207 22.30 -24.22 -2.37
C THR A 207 23.06 -25.40 -1.76
N THR A 208 22.46 -26.59 -1.66
CA THR A 208 23.16 -27.77 -1.13
C THR A 208 23.87 -28.48 -2.28
N PRO A 209 25.22 -28.59 -2.29
CA PRO A 209 25.91 -29.38 -3.29
C PRO A 209 25.42 -30.83 -3.19
N ALA A 210 25.00 -31.40 -4.32
CA ALA A 210 24.70 -32.82 -4.40
C ALA A 210 25.91 -33.62 -3.88
N ALA A 211 25.73 -34.32 -2.76
CA ALA A 211 26.76 -35.18 -2.20
C ALA A 211 27.15 -36.24 -3.26
N PRO A 212 28.45 -36.53 -3.46
CA PRO A 212 28.86 -37.51 -4.45
C PRO A 212 28.28 -38.88 -4.09
N ALA A 213 27.65 -39.52 -5.08
CA ALA A 213 27.17 -40.88 -4.97
C ALA A 213 28.35 -41.83 -4.67
N ARG A 214 28.13 -42.76 -3.72
CA ARG A 214 29.07 -43.83 -3.37
C ARG A 214 29.06 -44.94 -4.41
#